data_AF-A0A1J4KBD0-F1
#
_entry.id   AF-A0A1J4KBD0-F1
#
_cell.length_a   1.000
_cell.length_b   1.000
_cell.length_c   1.000
_cell.angle_alpha   90.00
_cell.angle_beta   90.00
_cell.angle_gamma   90.00
#
_symmetry.space_group_name_H-M   'P 1'
#
loop_
_entity.id
_entity.type
_entity.pdbx_description
1 polymer ?
#
loop_
_entity_poly.entity_id
_entity_poly.type
_entity_poly.pdbx_seq_one_letter_code
_entity_poly.pdbx_strand_id
1 'polypeptide(L)'
;MSDSTQHSRMASCIQDIVEKCKKNPSKIEIATANFQALLKAMKGYSKCRKLYSSLFENDAPNKAIQREAQIQRAERIERNKRNQPKVTPQAITELEAIYNRKLKHTELKELATKLNQVVGCYINRETKRSKTLLIEWFSINWETIRPLIYSSGLDKYDFDHGDNHHENN
;
A
#
# COMPACT_ATOMS: atom_id res chain seq x y z
N MET A 1 -41.52 1.17 -20.26
CA MET A 1 -41.55 1.80 -21.60
C MET A 1 -41.35 3.34 -21.57
N SER A 2 -41.03 3.96 -20.44
CA SER A 2 -40.83 5.42 -20.29
C SER A 2 -39.52 5.95 -20.88
N ASP A 3 -38.48 5.13 -20.91
CA ASP A 3 -37.11 5.61 -21.13
C ASP A 3 -36.84 6.00 -22.59
N SER A 4 -37.48 5.31 -23.54
CA SER A 4 -37.33 5.58 -24.97
C SER A 4 -37.84 6.98 -25.35
N THR A 5 -38.97 7.40 -24.79
CA THR A 5 -39.56 8.74 -25.04
C THR A 5 -38.70 9.85 -24.44
N GLN A 6 -38.11 9.64 -23.26
CA GLN A 6 -37.23 10.62 -22.63
C GLN A 6 -35.92 10.80 -23.42
N HIS A 7 -35.32 9.69 -23.89
CA HIS A 7 -34.14 9.73 -24.73
C HIS A 7 -34.37 10.51 -26.03
N SER A 8 -35.50 10.27 -26.70
CA SER A 8 -35.86 10.99 -27.94
C SER A 8 -36.02 12.49 -27.73
N ARG A 9 -36.70 12.90 -26.64
CA ARG A 9 -36.85 14.33 -26.29
C ARG A 9 -35.50 14.99 -25.99
N MET A 10 -34.64 14.31 -25.23
CA MET A 10 -33.32 14.84 -24.89
C MET A 10 -32.43 14.98 -26.11
N ALA A 11 -32.45 14.00 -27.03
CA ALA A 11 -31.74 14.08 -28.30
C ALA A 11 -32.21 15.26 -29.15
N SER A 12 -33.53 15.49 -29.23
CA SER A 12 -34.11 16.64 -29.93
C SER A 12 -33.64 17.97 -29.33
N CYS A 13 -33.64 18.12 -28.00
CA CYS A 13 -33.17 19.34 -27.35
C CYS A 13 -31.68 19.61 -27.62
N ILE A 14 -30.84 18.56 -27.61
CA ILE A 14 -29.41 18.70 -27.91
C ILE A 14 -29.22 19.15 -29.37
N GLN A 15 -29.97 18.56 -30.31
CA GLN A 15 -29.91 18.92 -31.72
C GLN A 15 -30.30 20.39 -31.94
N ASP A 16 -31.36 20.87 -31.28
CA ASP A 16 -31.79 22.27 -31.35
C ASP A 16 -30.71 23.24 -30.83
N ILE A 17 -30.00 22.87 -29.76
CA ILE A 17 -28.89 23.66 -29.21
C ILE A 17 -27.75 23.73 -30.22
N VAL A 18 -27.37 22.59 -30.80
CA VAL A 18 -26.30 22.52 -31.82
C VAL A 18 -26.66 23.39 -33.02
N GLU A 19 -27.90 23.29 -33.51
CA GLU A 19 -28.38 24.06 -34.67
C GLU A 19 -28.38 25.57 -34.41
N LYS A 20 -28.81 26.01 -33.21
CA LYS A 20 -28.74 27.41 -32.80
C LYS A 20 -27.31 27.92 -32.65
N CYS A 21 -26.37 27.05 -32.26
CA CYS A 21 -24.96 27.39 -32.13
C CYS A 21 -24.18 27.33 -33.45
N LYS A 22 -24.66 26.65 -34.50
CA LYS A 22 -23.96 26.51 -35.81
C LYS A 22 -23.48 27.84 -36.42
N LYS A 23 -24.19 28.93 -36.16
CA LYS A 23 -23.85 30.27 -36.70
C LYS A 23 -22.72 30.97 -35.95
N ASN A 24 -22.29 30.46 -34.79
CA ASN A 24 -21.26 31.07 -33.97
C ASN A 24 -20.36 29.99 -33.33
N PRO A 25 -19.14 29.77 -33.85
CA PRO A 25 -18.26 28.70 -33.39
C PRO A 25 -17.90 28.81 -31.91
N SER A 26 -17.72 30.02 -31.38
CA SER A 26 -17.45 30.22 -29.95
C SER A 26 -18.59 29.75 -29.05
N LYS A 27 -19.86 29.86 -29.51
CA LYS A 27 -21.01 29.31 -28.77
C LYS A 27 -21.04 27.77 -28.78
N ILE A 28 -20.52 27.14 -29.84
CA ILE A 28 -20.39 25.67 -29.91
C ILE A 28 -19.34 25.19 -28.91
N GLU A 29 -18.21 25.87 -28.80
CA GLU A 29 -17.16 25.55 -27.83
C GLU A 29 -17.68 25.64 -26.39
N ILE A 30 -18.38 26.73 -26.06
CA ILE A 30 -19.00 26.91 -24.73
C ILE A 30 -20.04 25.81 -24.45
N ALA A 31 -20.90 25.50 -25.42
CA ALA A 31 -21.88 24.42 -25.28
C ALA A 31 -21.20 23.07 -25.05
N THR A 32 -20.11 22.79 -25.77
CA THR A 32 -19.33 21.55 -25.64
C THR A 32 -18.70 21.44 -24.25
N ALA A 33 -18.07 22.50 -23.75
CA ALA A 33 -17.48 22.54 -22.42
C ALA A 33 -18.55 22.29 -21.32
N ASN A 34 -19.72 22.92 -21.45
CA ASN A 34 -20.83 22.74 -20.52
C ASN A 34 -21.37 21.30 -20.53
N PHE A 35 -21.53 20.68 -21.69
CA PHE A 35 -21.95 19.28 -21.79
C PHE A 35 -20.91 18.32 -21.20
N GLN A 36 -19.61 18.57 -21.40
CA GLN A 36 -18.55 17.77 -20.78
C GLN A 36 -18.56 17.89 -19.26
N ALA A 37 -18.76 19.10 -18.72
CA ALA A 37 -18.90 19.33 -17.28
C ALA A 37 -20.10 18.58 -16.70
N LEU A 38 -21.25 18.64 -17.37
CA LEU A 38 -22.46 17.90 -16.98
C LEU A 38 -22.23 16.38 -17.00
N LEU A 39 -21.61 15.84 -18.06
CA LEU A 39 -21.27 14.42 -18.14
C LEU A 39 -20.36 13.98 -16.99
N LYS A 40 -19.38 14.81 -16.62
CA LYS A 40 -18.49 14.53 -15.48
C LYS A 40 -19.27 14.51 -14.16
N ALA A 41 -20.17 15.48 -13.95
CA ALA A 41 -21.03 15.53 -12.78
C ALA A 41 -21.96 14.31 -12.68
N MET A 42 -22.60 13.92 -13.79
CA MET A 42 -23.47 12.74 -13.85
C MET A 42 -22.71 11.44 -13.61
N LYS A 43 -21.48 11.29 -14.14
CA LYS A 43 -20.60 10.16 -13.82
C LYS A 43 -20.25 10.13 -12.33
N GLY A 44 -19.97 11.28 -11.72
CA GLY A 44 -19.80 11.41 -10.27
C GLY A 44 -21.03 10.93 -9.51
N TYR A 45 -22.22 11.39 -9.90
CA TYR A 45 -23.48 10.97 -9.29
C TYR A 45 -23.74 9.47 -9.42
N SER A 46 -23.43 8.85 -10.56
CA SER A 46 -23.56 7.40 -10.74
C SER A 46 -22.66 6.59 -9.81
N LYS A 47 -21.45 7.10 -9.52
CA LYS A 47 -20.53 6.51 -8.53
C LYS A 47 -21.08 6.69 -7.11
N CYS A 48 -21.57 7.88 -6.77
CA CYS A 48 -22.19 8.15 -5.47
C CYS A 48 -23.47 7.32 -5.25
N ARG A 49 -24.30 7.13 -6.28
CA ARG A 49 -25.50 6.28 -6.19
C ARG A 49 -25.14 4.84 -5.89
N LYS A 50 -24.10 4.28 -6.52
CA LYS A 50 -23.62 2.92 -6.20
C LYS A 50 -23.10 2.82 -4.76
N LEU A 51 -22.34 3.82 -4.31
CA LEU A 51 -21.88 3.89 -2.91
C LEU A 51 -23.06 3.98 -1.95
N TYR A 52 -24.04 4.83 -2.24
CA TYR A 52 -25.23 5.02 -1.43
C TYR A 52 -26.08 3.75 -1.38
N SER A 53 -26.41 3.14 -2.53
CA SER A 53 -27.12 1.86 -2.59
C SER A 53 -26.38 0.75 -1.82
N SER A 54 -25.05 0.72 -1.89
CA SER A 54 -24.25 -0.24 -1.11
C SER A 54 -24.33 0.00 0.41
N LEU A 55 -24.67 1.20 0.89
CA LEU A 55 -24.89 1.43 2.33
C LEU A 55 -26.14 0.71 2.83
N PHE A 56 -27.18 0.59 2.00
CA PHE A 56 -28.48 -0.01 2.37
C PHE A 56 -28.61 -1.48 1.98
N GLU A 57 -27.85 -1.97 0.99
CA GLU A 57 -27.81 -3.40 0.62
C GLU A 57 -27.03 -4.28 1.62
N ASN A 58 -26.59 -3.73 2.76
CA ASN A 58 -25.81 -4.43 3.77
C ASN A 58 -26.60 -4.85 5.03
N ASP A 59 -27.92 -4.67 5.07
CA ASP A 59 -28.79 -5.16 6.14
C ASP A 59 -29.10 -6.68 6.05
N ALA A 60 -28.14 -7.46 5.53
CA ALA A 60 -28.16 -8.91 5.67
C ALA A 60 -27.42 -9.27 6.98
N PRO A 61 -28.05 -9.99 7.93
CA PRO A 61 -27.52 -10.20 9.29
C PRO A 61 -26.13 -10.86 9.35
N ASN A 62 -25.71 -11.56 8.29
CA ASN A 62 -24.39 -12.19 8.21
C ASN A 62 -23.20 -11.23 7.94
N LYS A 63 -23.43 -9.99 7.48
CA LYS A 63 -22.34 -9.05 7.17
C LYS A 63 -21.93 -8.15 8.36
N ALA A 64 -22.81 -7.95 9.34
CA ALA A 64 -22.49 -7.21 10.57
C ALA A 64 -21.34 -7.88 11.33
N ILE A 65 -21.39 -9.21 11.46
CA ILE A 65 -20.35 -10.03 12.09
C ILE A 65 -19.00 -9.90 11.36
N GLN A 66 -19.00 -9.83 10.03
CA GLN A 66 -17.77 -9.64 9.24
C GLN A 66 -17.18 -8.23 9.39
N ARG A 67 -18.01 -7.18 9.43
CA ARG A 67 -17.54 -5.81 9.64
C ARG A 67 -16.94 -5.63 11.03
N GLU A 68 -17.58 -6.19 12.05
CA GLU A 68 -17.11 -6.10 13.42
C GLU A 68 -15.77 -6.83 13.60
N ALA A 69 -15.61 -8.00 12.98
CA ALA A 69 -14.32 -8.70 12.92
C ALA A 69 -13.23 -7.91 12.17
N GLN A 70 -13.57 -7.19 11.10
CA GLN A 70 -12.62 -6.36 10.36
C GLN A 70 -12.21 -5.11 11.15
N ILE A 71 -13.16 -4.44 11.82
CA ILE A 71 -12.89 -3.28 12.67
C ILE A 71 -12.00 -3.69 13.86
N GLN A 72 -12.33 -4.80 14.53
CA GLN A 72 -11.50 -5.32 15.62
C GLN A 72 -10.08 -5.68 15.14
N ARG A 73 -9.92 -6.20 13.92
CA ARG A 73 -8.62 -6.50 13.34
C ARG A 73 -7.82 -5.22 13.04
N ALA A 74 -8.46 -4.20 12.50
CA ALA A 74 -7.84 -2.89 12.24
C ALA A 74 -7.42 -2.19 13.53
N GLU A 75 -8.28 -2.19 14.56
CA GLU A 75 -7.95 -1.62 15.87
C GLU A 75 -6.80 -2.35 16.56
N ARG A 76 -6.74 -3.68 16.46
CA ARG A 76 -5.63 -4.47 17.03
C ARG A 76 -4.29 -4.14 16.36
N ILE A 77 -4.30 -3.91 15.05
CA ILE A 77 -3.10 -3.47 14.30
C ILE A 77 -2.67 -2.07 14.77
N GLU A 78 -3.60 -1.13 14.93
CA GLU A 78 -3.29 0.23 15.36
C GLU A 78 -2.83 0.31 16.83
N ARG A 79 -3.41 -0.49 17.73
CA ARG A 79 -2.92 -0.59 19.13
C ARG A 79 -1.52 -1.20 19.20
N ASN A 80 -1.24 -2.20 18.37
CA ASN A 80 0.11 -2.78 18.29
C ASN A 80 1.13 -1.74 17.79
N LYS A 81 0.78 -0.87 16.83
CA LYS A 81 1.67 0.21 16.37
C LYS A 81 1.94 1.27 17.44
N ARG A 82 0.95 1.62 18.28
CA ARG A 82 1.12 2.66 19.32
C ARG A 82 2.02 2.22 20.47
N ASN A 83 2.06 0.93 20.76
CA ASN A 83 2.88 0.37 21.83
C ASN A 83 4.23 -0.17 21.35
N GLN A 84 4.52 -0.08 20.04
CA GLN A 84 5.86 -0.40 19.57
C GLN A 84 6.82 0.71 20.02
N PRO A 85 7.90 0.37 20.75
CA PRO A 85 8.95 1.33 21.04
C PRO A 85 9.39 1.93 19.70
N LYS A 86 9.50 3.27 19.65
CA LYS A 86 9.97 3.99 18.46
C LYS A 86 11.23 3.28 17.97
N VAL A 87 11.10 2.56 16.85
CA VAL A 87 12.20 1.88 16.18
C VAL A 87 13.21 2.97 15.88
N THR A 88 14.26 3.04 16.67
CA THR A 88 15.30 4.02 16.45
C THR A 88 16.02 3.60 15.16
N PRO A 89 16.17 4.51 14.18
CA PRO A 89 16.93 4.24 12.96
C PRO A 89 18.41 3.91 13.20
N GLN A 90 18.85 4.01 14.47
CA GLN A 90 20.23 3.89 14.91
C GLN A 90 20.89 2.57 14.46
N ALA A 91 20.20 1.44 14.59
CA ALA A 91 20.77 0.15 14.18
C ALA A 91 21.13 0.09 12.69
N ILE A 92 20.31 0.70 11.81
CA ILE A 92 20.64 0.78 10.38
C ILE A 92 21.83 1.70 10.17
N THR A 93 21.81 2.90 10.78
CA THR A 93 22.91 3.87 10.61
C THR A 93 24.23 3.28 11.07
N GLU A 94 24.23 2.52 12.16
CA GLU A 94 25.43 1.83 12.63
C GLU A 94 25.84 0.67 11.72
N LEU A 95 24.90 -0.14 11.20
CA LEU A 95 25.23 -1.14 10.17
C LEU A 95 25.85 -0.50 8.93
N GLU A 96 25.28 0.61 8.45
CA GLU A 96 25.81 1.36 7.32
C GLU A 96 27.21 1.91 7.60
N ALA A 97 27.50 2.28 8.85
CA ALA A 97 28.84 2.71 9.28
C ALA A 97 29.83 1.53 9.36
N ILE A 98 29.41 0.36 9.82
CA ILE A 98 30.26 -0.85 9.89
C ILE A 98 30.71 -1.27 8.49
N TYR A 99 29.77 -1.31 7.54
CA TYR A 99 30.04 -1.80 6.18
C TYR A 99 30.39 -0.69 5.17
N ASN A 100 30.40 0.57 5.61
CA ASN A 100 30.63 1.77 4.80
C ASN A 100 29.72 1.87 3.56
N ARG A 101 28.53 1.27 3.60
CA ARG A 101 27.56 1.27 2.50
C ARG A 101 26.17 0.93 2.98
N LYS A 102 25.18 1.25 2.15
CA LYS A 102 23.78 0.83 2.39
C LYS A 102 23.61 -0.65 2.08
N LEU A 103 23.11 -1.41 3.05
CA LEU A 103 22.82 -2.82 2.87
C LEU A 103 21.50 -3.04 2.13
N LYS A 104 21.54 -3.89 1.12
CA LYS A 104 20.37 -4.42 0.40
C LYS A 104 19.61 -5.37 1.31
N HIS A 105 18.34 -5.65 0.96
CA HIS A 105 17.52 -6.57 1.75
C HIS A 105 18.08 -7.99 1.77
N THR A 106 18.64 -8.48 0.66
CA THR A 106 19.30 -9.79 0.58
C THR A 106 20.46 -9.90 1.56
N GLU A 107 21.31 -8.88 1.61
CA GLU A 107 22.49 -8.80 2.50
C GLU A 107 22.08 -8.73 3.96
N LEU A 108 21.07 -7.91 4.29
CA LEU A 108 20.50 -7.88 5.64
C LEU A 108 19.96 -9.25 6.07
N LYS A 109 19.30 -9.96 5.15
CA LYS A 109 18.73 -11.29 5.42
C LYS A 109 19.84 -12.33 5.64
N GLU A 110 20.90 -12.26 4.86
CA GLU A 110 22.08 -13.11 4.99
C GLU A 110 22.79 -12.85 6.33
N LEU A 111 23.08 -11.58 6.65
CA LEU A 111 23.67 -11.18 7.92
C LEU A 111 22.82 -11.67 9.10
N ALA A 112 21.51 -11.47 9.05
CA ALA A 112 20.60 -11.92 10.10
C ALA A 112 20.59 -13.46 10.21
N THR A 113 20.75 -14.18 9.10
CA THR A 113 20.83 -15.65 9.09
C THR A 113 22.14 -16.13 9.71
N LYS A 114 23.28 -15.50 9.39
CA LYS A 114 24.58 -15.78 10.02
C LYS A 114 24.55 -15.49 11.52
N LEU A 115 23.97 -14.35 11.92
CA LEU A 115 23.78 -14.02 13.33
C LEU A 115 22.88 -15.03 14.05
N ASN A 116 21.79 -15.48 13.42
CA ASN A 116 20.96 -16.54 14.00
C ASN A 116 21.74 -17.86 14.19
N GLN A 117 22.68 -18.20 13.31
CA GLN A 117 23.55 -19.38 13.49
C GLN A 117 24.49 -19.23 14.69
N VAL A 118 25.00 -18.02 14.95
CA VAL A 118 25.94 -17.76 16.05
C VAL A 118 25.21 -17.68 17.41
N VAL A 119 24.04 -17.04 17.46
CA VAL A 119 23.37 -16.67 18.72
C VAL A 119 22.17 -17.57 19.04
N GLY A 120 21.60 -18.22 18.03
CA GLY A 120 20.31 -18.90 18.14
C GLY A 120 19.11 -17.95 18.20
N CYS A 121 19.27 -16.67 17.85
CA CYS A 121 18.16 -15.71 17.81
C CYS A 121 17.21 -16.02 16.64
N TYR A 122 16.12 -16.72 16.94
CA TYR A 122 15.13 -17.09 15.93
C TYR A 122 14.54 -15.88 15.20
N ILE A 123 14.61 -15.93 13.86
CA ILE A 123 13.99 -14.94 12.98
C ILE A 123 12.79 -15.57 12.29
N ASN A 124 11.60 -14.99 12.53
CA ASN A 124 10.37 -15.43 11.91
C ASN A 124 10.42 -15.28 10.37
N ARG A 125 9.75 -16.20 9.66
CA ARG A 125 9.63 -16.20 8.20
C ARG A 125 9.12 -14.88 7.64
N GLU A 126 8.16 -14.25 8.32
CA GLU A 126 7.59 -12.96 7.90
C GLU A 126 8.62 -11.83 8.03
N THR A 127 9.38 -11.82 9.13
CA THR A 127 10.49 -10.89 9.35
C THR A 127 11.55 -11.01 8.25
N LYS A 128 11.88 -12.23 7.81
CA LYS A 128 12.85 -12.44 6.69
C LYS A 128 12.33 -11.89 5.35
N ARG A 129 11.02 -11.88 5.13
CA ARG A 129 10.39 -11.44 3.87
C ARG A 129 10.21 -9.94 3.76
N SER A 130 10.07 -9.23 4.87
CA SER A 130 9.84 -7.79 4.89
C SER A 130 11.10 -7.03 5.33
N LYS A 131 11.66 -6.19 4.47
CA LYS A 131 12.82 -5.35 4.80
C LYS A 131 12.56 -4.51 6.06
N THR A 132 11.35 -3.96 6.19
CA THR A 132 10.96 -3.13 7.33
C THR A 132 10.95 -3.91 8.64
N LEU A 133 10.36 -5.11 8.64
CA LEU A 133 10.35 -5.96 9.84
C LEU A 133 11.75 -6.45 10.20
N LEU A 134 12.60 -6.70 9.20
CA LEU A 134 13.99 -7.10 9.42
C LEU A 134 14.80 -5.98 10.07
N ILE A 135 14.63 -4.75 9.60
CA ILE A 135 15.20 -3.55 10.22
C ILE A 135 14.74 -3.41 11.67
N GLU A 136 13.44 -3.53 11.90
CA GLU A 136 12.87 -3.45 13.25
C GLU A 136 13.47 -4.52 14.16
N TRP A 137 13.65 -5.74 13.65
CA TRP A 137 14.31 -6.81 14.38
C TRP A 137 15.77 -6.46 14.74
N PHE A 138 16.54 -5.87 13.82
CA PHE A 138 17.89 -5.39 14.11
C PHE A 138 17.88 -4.31 15.19
N SER A 139 16.96 -3.34 15.12
CA SER A 139 16.82 -2.29 16.13
C SER A 139 16.46 -2.83 17.51
N ILE A 140 15.55 -3.80 17.60
CA ILE A 140 15.15 -4.42 18.88
C ILE A 140 16.30 -5.20 19.52
N ASN A 141 17.10 -5.90 18.70
CA ASN A 141 18.18 -6.78 19.18
C ASN A 141 19.56 -6.14 19.07
N TRP A 142 19.64 -4.81 18.88
CA TRP A 142 20.89 -4.13 18.51
C TRP A 142 21.99 -4.29 19.55
N GLU A 143 21.65 -4.08 20.82
CA GLU A 143 22.60 -4.19 21.95
C GLU A 143 23.24 -5.58 22.04
N THR A 144 22.52 -6.63 21.63
CA THR A 144 23.05 -7.99 21.58
C THR A 144 23.83 -8.24 20.31
N ILE A 145 23.29 -7.85 19.15
CA ILE A 145 23.87 -8.14 17.82
C ILE A 145 25.18 -7.38 17.60
N ARG A 146 25.27 -6.13 18.03
CA ARG A 146 26.42 -5.25 17.77
C ARG A 146 27.76 -5.86 18.21
N PRO A 147 27.97 -6.28 19.47
CA PRO A 147 29.23 -6.91 19.87
C PRO A 147 29.47 -8.24 19.13
N LEU A 148 28.41 -8.95 18.73
CA LEU A 148 28.53 -10.22 18.04
C LEU A 148 29.08 -10.08 16.63
N ILE A 149 28.68 -9.03 15.90
CA ILE A 149 29.23 -8.72 14.59
C ILE A 149 30.77 -8.65 14.64
N TYR A 150 31.31 -7.91 15.63
CA TYR A 150 32.75 -7.80 15.82
C TYR A 150 33.40 -9.09 16.33
N SER A 151 32.81 -9.74 17.34
CA SER A 151 33.37 -10.96 17.93
C SER A 151 33.43 -12.13 16.94
N SER A 152 32.51 -12.17 15.97
CA SER A 152 32.41 -13.22 14.95
C SER A 152 33.13 -12.86 13.65
N GLY A 153 33.78 -11.68 13.58
CA GLY A 153 34.44 -11.19 12.37
C GLY A 153 33.48 -10.91 11.20
N LEU A 154 32.19 -10.70 11.47
CA LEU A 154 31.19 -10.39 10.46
C LEU A 154 31.25 -8.94 9.96
N ASP A 155 32.01 -8.08 10.64
CA ASP A 155 32.29 -6.71 10.20
C ASP A 155 33.04 -6.65 8.85
N LYS A 156 33.79 -7.71 8.53
CA LYS A 156 34.52 -7.87 7.26
C LYS A 156 33.85 -8.83 6.30
N TYR A 157 32.59 -9.18 6.56
CA TYR A 157 31.86 -10.14 5.73
C TYR A 157 31.65 -9.58 4.33
N ASP A 158 32.10 -10.34 3.32
CA ASP A 158 31.88 -10.01 1.92
C ASP A 158 30.58 -10.65 1.43
N PHE A 159 29.60 -9.81 1.12
CA PHE A 159 28.29 -10.23 0.64
C PHE A 159 28.27 -10.57 -0.85
N ASP A 160 29.31 -10.22 -1.62
CA ASP A 160 29.34 -10.44 -3.07
C ASP A 160 29.65 -11.92 -3.42
N HIS A 161 30.13 -12.70 -2.45
CA HIS A 161 30.46 -14.11 -2.60
C HIS A 161 29.32 -15.06 -2.23
N GLY A 162 28.10 -14.53 -2.08
CA GLY A 162 26.92 -15.29 -1.64
C GLY A 162 26.76 -16.58 -2.43
N ASP A 163 26.98 -17.71 -1.75
CA ASP A 163 26.83 -19.06 -2.25
C ASP A 163 25.53 -19.17 -3.05
N ASN A 164 25.63 -19.53 -4.33
CA ASN A 164 24.54 -20.05 -5.14
C ASN A 164 24.10 -21.44 -4.63
N HIS A 165 24.01 -21.64 -3.31
CA HIS A 165 23.32 -22.77 -2.74
C HIS A 165 21.81 -22.53 -2.91
N HIS A 166 21.34 -22.86 -4.11
CA HIS A 166 19.97 -23.29 -4.34
C HIS A 166 19.67 -24.44 -3.37
N GLU A 167 19.14 -24.11 -2.19
CA GLU A 167 18.35 -25.03 -1.39
C GLU A 167 17.08 -25.33 -2.20
N ASN A 168 17.12 -26.44 -2.93
CA ASN A 168 15.92 -27.17 -3.34
C ASN A 168 15.24 -27.66 -2.07
N ASN A 169 14.11 -27.04 -1.71
CA ASN A 169 13.10 -27.57 -0.79
C ASN A 169 11.72 -27.25 -1.34
#